data_AF-A0A2V7PZV2-F1
#
_entry.id   AF-A0A2V7PZV2-F1
#
_cell.length_a   1.000
_cell.length_b   1.000
_cell.length_c   1.000
_cell.angle_alpha   90.00
_cell.angle_beta   90.00
_cell.angle_gamma   90.00
#
_symmetry.space_group_name_H-M   'P 1'
#
loop_
_entity.id
_entity.type
_entity.pdbx_description
1 polymer ?
#
loop_
_entity_poly.entity_id
_entity_poly.type
_entity_poly.pdbx_seq_one_letter_code
_entity_poly.pdbx_strand_id
1 'polypeptide(L)'
;MMLGETVRVAFQSIRDHKLRALLTMLGIIIGVGAVIAVVAIGTGAQRAIQARIEALGANLLTIYPGQMFMMGRASDVRVSLLVRDAEALQRDARLLSAVEPELSTCSAPRPTTPRSGITPSRTGGCSPRATTGPGSATPCSPLRSPPCST
;
A
#
# COMPACT_ATOMS: atom_id res chain seq x y z
N MET A 1 3.57 47.90 45.64
CA MET A 1 4.11 47.52 46.96
C MET A 1 3.53 46.21 47.50
N MET A 2 2.23 45.90 47.29
CA MET A 2 1.61 44.65 47.81
C MET A 2 2.15 43.33 47.22
N LEU A 3 2.28 43.21 45.89
CA LEU A 3 2.66 41.94 45.23
C LEU A 3 4.05 41.42 45.62
N GLY A 4 5.04 42.30 45.77
CA GLY A 4 6.40 41.90 46.14
C GLY A 4 6.48 41.33 47.55
N GLU A 5 5.67 41.86 48.46
CA GLU A 5 5.63 41.43 49.86
C GLU A 5 4.90 40.09 50.00
N THR A 6 3.80 39.88 49.27
CA THR A 6 3.11 38.58 49.23
C THR A 6 3.99 37.48 48.64
N VAL A 7 4.74 37.77 47.58
CA VAL A 7 5.70 36.82 46.99
C VAL A 7 6.83 36.50 47.98
N ARG A 8 7.36 37.51 48.68
CA ARG A 8 8.40 37.33 49.70
C ARG A 8 7.92 36.45 50.86
N VAL A 9 6.71 36.68 51.36
CA VAL A 9 6.10 35.87 52.43
C VAL A 9 5.86 34.43 51.94
N ALA A 10 5.37 34.23 50.72
CA ALA A 10 5.16 32.89 50.17
C ALA A 10 6.47 32.09 50.04
N PHE A 11 7.56 32.71 49.58
CA PHE A 11 8.88 32.06 49.54
C PHE A 11 9.41 31.72 50.94
N GLN A 12 9.15 32.57 51.94
CA GLN A 12 9.52 32.29 53.33
C GLN A 12 8.77 31.06 53.85
N SER A 13 7.45 30.98 53.65
CA SER A 13 6.64 29.84 54.11
C SER A 13 7.01 28.50 53.45
N ILE A 14 7.46 28.51 52.19
CA ILE A 14 7.99 27.34 51.49
C ILE A 14 9.32 26.87 52.13
N ARG A 15 10.17 27.80 52.54
CA ARG A 15 11.46 27.49 53.20
C ARG A 15 11.31 26.94 54.61
N ASP A 16 10.21 27.26 55.30
CA ASP A 16 9.92 26.75 56.64
C ASP A 16 9.43 25.29 56.61
N HIS A 17 8.74 24.87 55.53
CA HIS A 17 8.14 23.53 55.37
C HIS A 17 8.81 22.69 54.27
N LYS A 18 10.14 22.55 54.34
CA LYS A 18 10.97 21.94 53.28
C LYS A 18 10.50 20.56 52.83
N LEU A 19 10.18 19.66 53.75
CA LEU A 19 9.81 18.27 53.40
C LEU A 19 8.50 18.22 52.62
N ARG A 20 7.50 18.96 53.07
CA ARG A 20 6.18 19.01 52.41
C ARG A 20 6.29 19.65 51.03
N ALA A 21 7.01 20.77 50.92
CA ALA A 21 7.21 21.45 49.64
C ALA A 21 8.03 20.62 48.64
N LEU A 22 9.06 19.90 49.10
CA LEU A 22 9.84 19.01 48.25
C LEU A 22 9.01 17.86 47.68
N LEU A 23 8.22 17.19 48.53
CA LEU A 23 7.42 16.03 48.13
C LEU A 23 6.34 16.41 47.11
N THR A 24 5.69 17.58 47.27
CA THR A 24 4.68 18.05 46.32
C THR A 24 5.29 18.47 44.99
N MET A 25 6.42 19.18 45.00
CA MET A 25 7.13 19.55 43.77
C MET A 25 7.62 18.31 43.02
N LEU A 26 8.21 17.35 43.73
CA LEU A 26 8.69 16.10 43.14
C LEU A 26 7.53 15.33 42.48
N GLY A 27 6.39 15.22 43.17
CA GLY A 27 5.20 14.56 42.64
C GLY A 27 4.69 15.20 41.34
N ILE A 28 4.63 16.53 41.27
CA ILE A 28 4.18 17.25 40.07
C ILE A 28 5.19 17.08 38.92
N ILE A 29 6.50 17.17 39.20
CA ILE A 29 7.55 17.00 38.18
C ILE A 29 7.49 15.60 37.56
N ILE A 30 7.44 14.57 38.41
CA ILE A 30 7.36 13.18 37.93
C ILE A 30 6.02 12.92 37.23
N GLY A 31 4.91 13.43 37.79
CA GLY A 31 3.57 13.23 37.24
C GLY A 31 3.41 13.83 35.85
N VAL A 32 3.77 15.11 35.68
CA VAL A 32 3.68 15.78 34.38
C VAL A 32 4.69 15.18 33.39
N GLY A 33 5.90 14.84 33.85
CA GLY A 33 6.92 14.17 33.02
C GLY A 33 6.45 12.83 32.46
N ALA A 34 5.82 11.99 33.28
CA ALA A 34 5.30 10.70 32.86
C ALA A 34 4.17 10.82 31.84
N VAL A 35 3.25 11.77 32.04
CA VAL A 35 2.15 12.04 31.10
C VAL A 35 2.68 12.50 29.75
N ILE A 36 3.62 13.46 29.73
CA ILE A 36 4.23 13.95 28.49
C ILE A 36 4.95 12.81 27.77
N ALA A 37 5.71 11.97 28.50
CA ALA A 37 6.43 10.85 27.92
C ALA A 37 5.48 9.83 27.25
N VAL A 38 4.40 9.42 27.93
CA VAL A 38 3.40 8.50 27.36
C VAL A 38 2.72 9.09 26.13
N VAL A 39 2.38 10.38 26.14
CA VAL A 39 1.75 11.04 24.99
C VAL A 39 2.72 11.11 23.81
N ALA A 40 3.99 11.45 24.06
CA ALA A 40 5.02 11.48 23.03
C ALA A 40 5.25 10.09 22.42
N ILE A 41 5.31 9.04 23.25
CA ILE A 41 5.44 7.65 22.78
C ILE A 41 4.21 7.23 21.99
N GLY A 42 3.01 7.48 22.49
CA GLY A 42 1.77 7.08 21.83
C GLY A 42 1.61 7.73 20.46
N THR A 43 1.80 9.05 20.38
CA THR A 43 1.72 9.80 19.12
C THR A 43 2.86 9.44 18.15
N GLY A 44 4.07 9.20 18.66
CA GLY A 44 5.21 8.73 17.86
C GLY A 44 4.98 7.34 17.27
N ALA A 45 4.48 6.40 18.08
CA ALA A 45 4.14 5.04 17.65
C ALA A 45 3.03 5.05 16.60
N GLN A 46 1.97 5.84 16.81
CA GLN A 46 0.89 5.98 15.84
C GLN A 46 1.40 6.50 14.49
N ARG A 47 2.25 7.53 14.49
CA ARG A 47 2.87 8.04 13.25
C ARG A 47 3.77 7.01 12.58
N ALA A 48 4.55 6.26 13.35
CA ALA A 48 5.42 5.21 12.81
C ALA A 48 4.61 4.07 12.16
N ILE A 49 3.49 3.68 12.78
CA ILE A 49 2.57 2.68 12.22
C ILE A 49 1.91 3.23 10.96
N GLN A 50 1.44 4.48 10.98
CA GLN A 50 0.80 5.12 9.84
C GLN A 50 1.77 5.22 8.64
N ALA A 51 3.01 5.63 8.86
CA ALA A 51 4.04 5.67 7.82
C ALA A 51 4.35 4.28 7.24
N ARG A 52 4.33 3.23 8.08
CA ARG A 52 4.47 1.84 7.60
C ARG A 52 3.27 1.41 6.77
N ILE A 53 2.05 1.74 7.19
CA ILE A 53 0.82 1.42 6.46
C ILE A 53 0.79 2.16 5.11
N GLU A 54 1.17 3.43 5.08
CA GLU A 54 1.29 4.21 3.85
C GLU A 54 2.34 3.60 2.90
N ALA A 55 3.50 3.20 3.42
CA ALA A 55 4.55 2.54 2.65
C ALA A 55 4.13 1.15 2.11
N LEU A 56 3.21 0.47 2.79
CA LEU A 56 2.62 -0.81 2.35
C LEU A 56 1.58 -0.64 1.23
N GLY A 57 1.28 0.59 0.80
CA GLY A 57 0.36 0.84 -0.30
C GLY A 57 -1.10 0.91 0.13
N ALA A 58 -1.39 1.56 1.27
CA ALA A 58 -2.76 1.79 1.74
C ALA A 58 -3.66 2.62 0.79
N ASN A 59 -3.12 3.05 -0.36
CA ASN A 59 -3.87 3.69 -1.45
C ASN A 59 -3.79 2.90 -2.76
N LEU A 60 -3.67 1.57 -2.71
CA LEU A 60 -3.72 0.71 -3.89
C LEU A 60 -5.13 0.10 -4.02
N LEU A 61 -5.81 0.46 -5.11
CA LEU A 61 -7.10 -0.09 -5.50
C LEU A 61 -6.92 -1.05 -6.68
N THR A 62 -6.98 -2.35 -6.43
CA THR A 62 -6.85 -3.37 -7.48
C THR A 62 -8.23 -3.76 -8.02
N ILE A 63 -8.44 -3.61 -9.32
CA ILE A 63 -9.70 -3.91 -10.00
C ILE A 63 -9.54 -5.22 -10.77
N TYR A 64 -10.38 -6.20 -10.44
CA TYR A 64 -10.44 -7.48 -11.16
C TYR A 64 -11.70 -7.54 -12.03
N PRO A 65 -11.62 -8.17 -13.21
CA PRO A 65 -12.81 -8.34 -14.06
C PRO A 65 -13.80 -9.28 -13.36
N GLY A 66 -15.01 -8.79 -13.12
CA GLY A 66 -16.07 -9.56 -12.49
C GLY A 66 -16.60 -10.64 -13.45
N GLN A 67 -16.66 -11.88 -12.97
CA GLN A 67 -17.45 -12.95 -13.60
C GLN A 67 -18.86 -12.93 -12.99
N MET A 68 -19.86 -12.59 -13.80
CA MET A 68 -21.24 -12.51 -13.32
C MET A 68 -21.82 -13.92 -13.17
N PHE A 69 -21.89 -14.39 -11.92
CA PHE A 69 -22.57 -15.64 -11.57
C PHE A 69 -24.06 -15.37 -11.39
N MET A 70 -24.85 -15.60 -12.44
CA MET A 70 -26.31 -15.63 -12.34
C MET A 70 -26.76 -17.10 -12.41
N MET A 71 -27.34 -17.59 -11.32
CA MET A 71 -27.98 -18.91 -11.21
C MET A 71 -27.12 -20.11 -11.63
N GLY A 72 -25.99 -20.36 -10.95
CA GLY A 72 -25.24 -21.62 -11.06
C GLY A 72 -24.66 -21.92 -12.45
N ARG A 73 -24.77 -20.98 -13.39
CA ARG A 73 -24.15 -21.03 -14.71
C ARG A 73 -23.21 -19.84 -14.80
N ALA A 74 -21.93 -20.12 -15.08
CA ALA A 74 -21.02 -19.07 -15.48
C ALA A 74 -21.58 -18.46 -16.77
N SER A 75 -22.12 -17.25 -16.66
CA SER A 75 -22.60 -16.51 -17.83
C SER A 75 -21.41 -16.26 -18.74
N ASP A 76 -21.55 -16.50 -20.04
CA ASP A 76 -20.51 -16.27 -21.05
C ASP A 76 -20.23 -14.77 -21.29
N VAL A 77 -20.90 -13.89 -20.53
CA VAL A 77 -20.59 -12.46 -20.48
C VAL A 77 -19.33 -12.25 -19.65
N ARG A 78 -18.19 -12.40 -20.32
CA ARG A 78 -16.88 -12.03 -19.79
C ARG A 78 -16.75 -10.51 -19.84
N VAL A 79 -16.79 -9.86 -18.69
CA VAL A 79 -16.39 -8.44 -18.59
C VAL A 79 -14.86 -8.41 -18.70
N SER A 80 -14.34 -8.00 -19.86
CA SER A 80 -12.89 -7.85 -20.07
C SER A 80 -12.46 -6.43 -19.71
N LEU A 81 -11.51 -6.27 -18.79
CA LEU A 81 -10.80 -5.01 -18.58
C LEU A 81 -9.81 -4.81 -19.72
N LEU A 82 -10.02 -3.78 -20.53
CA LEU A 82 -9.15 -3.42 -21.64
C LEU A 82 -8.18 -2.31 -21.20
N VAL A 83 -7.06 -2.18 -21.89
CA VAL A 83 -6.09 -1.09 -21.67
C VAL A 83 -6.75 0.29 -21.85
N ARG A 84 -7.77 0.38 -22.71
CA ARG A 84 -8.57 1.60 -22.91
C ARG A 84 -9.36 2.01 -21.67
N ASP A 85 -9.80 1.05 -20.86
CA ASP A 85 -10.53 1.32 -19.62
C ASP A 85 -9.59 1.92 -18.57
N ALA A 86 -8.31 1.51 -18.54
CA ALA A 86 -7.30 2.12 -17.69
C ALA A 86 -7.04 3.60 -18.06
N GLU A 87 -6.99 3.90 -19.36
CA GLU A 87 -6.79 5.27 -19.86
C GLU A 87 -8.02 6.17 -19.63
N ALA A 88 -9.23 5.60 -19.63
CA ALA A 88 -10.45 6.31 -19.26
C ALA A 88 -10.47 6.61 -17.76
N LEU A 89 -10.12 5.64 -16.91
CA LEU A 89 -10.01 5.83 -15.46
C LEU A 89 -8.97 6.90 -15.10
N GLN A 90 -7.85 6.98 -15.82
CA GLN A 90 -6.84 8.01 -15.60
C GLN A 90 -7.32 9.42 -15.97
N ARG A 91 -8.22 9.56 -16.94
CA ARG A 91 -8.77 10.85 -17.39
C ARG A 91 -9.94 11.34 -16.54
N ASP A 92 -10.85 10.43 -16.19
CA ASP A 92 -12.12 10.80 -15.54
C ASP A 92 -12.05 10.75 -14.01
N ALA A 93 -11.15 9.94 -13.43
CA ALA A 93 -11.05 9.81 -11.97
C ALA A 93 -10.11 10.85 -11.36
N ARG A 94 -10.68 11.90 -10.78
CA ARG A 94 -9.94 12.99 -10.11
C ARG A 94 -9.23 12.60 -8.80
N LEU A 95 -9.54 11.41 -8.27
CA LEU A 95 -9.04 10.91 -6.98
C LEU A 95 -7.91 9.88 -7.13
N LEU A 96 -7.59 9.43 -8.34
CA LEU A 96 -6.52 8.46 -8.60
C LEU A 96 -5.24 9.21 -9.00
N SER A 97 -4.14 8.95 -8.29
CA SER A 97 -2.84 9.59 -8.56
C SER A 97 -2.04 8.89 -9.66
N ALA A 98 -2.17 7.57 -9.77
CA ALA A 98 -1.52 6.76 -10.79
C ALA A 98 -2.35 5.48 -11.04
N VAL A 99 -2.44 5.07 -12.30
CA VAL A 99 -3.10 3.84 -12.73
C VAL A 99 -2.05 3.03 -13.47
N GLU A 100 -1.77 1.80 -13.00
CA GLU A 100 -0.85 0.88 -13.66
C GLU A 100 -1.65 -0.36 -14.12
N PRO A 101 -1.74 -0.62 -15.44
CA PRO A 101 -2.43 -1.79 -15.95
C PRO A 101 -1.53 -3.03 -15.86
N GLU A 102 -1.97 -4.05 -15.10
CA GLU A 102 -1.29 -5.35 -15.11
C GLU A 102 -1.75 -6.21 -16.29
N LEU A 103 -0.88 -6.39 -17.28
CA LEU A 103 -1.13 -7.29 -18.41
C LEU A 103 -0.93 -8.74 -17.97
N SER A 104 -2.02 -9.42 -17.65
CA SER A 104 -2.01 -10.88 -17.55
C SER A 104 -1.96 -11.50 -18.95
N THR A 105 -0.78 -11.56 -19.57
CA THR A 105 -0.57 -12.27 -20.84
C THR A 105 -0.58 -13.77 -20.60
N CYS A 106 -1.76 -14.37 -20.48
CA CYS A 106 -2.13 -15.64 -21.10
C CYS A 106 -3.55 -16.02 -20.63
N SER A 107 -4.57 -15.31 -21.08
CA SER A 107 -5.87 -15.94 -21.28
C SER A 107 -5.95 -16.34 -22.76
N ALA A 108 -5.46 -17.53 -23.09
CA ALA A 108 -5.72 -18.09 -24.41
C ALA A 108 -7.24 -18.08 -24.64
N PRO A 109 -7.75 -17.41 -25.68
CA PRO A 109 -9.15 -17.59 -26.09
C PRO A 109 -9.34 -19.08 -26.34
N ARG A 110 -10.30 -19.69 -25.63
CA ARG A 110 -10.63 -21.10 -25.88
C ARG A 110 -11.10 -21.17 -27.34
N PRO A 111 -10.45 -21.94 -28.22
CA PRO A 111 -10.95 -22.11 -29.57
C PRO A 111 -12.34 -22.74 -29.46
N THR A 112 -13.37 -22.01 -29.90
CA THR A 112 -14.70 -22.57 -30.15
C THR A 112 -14.56 -23.48 -31.36
N THR A 113 -14.13 -24.72 -31.16
CA THR A 113 -13.99 -25.71 -32.24
C THR A 113 -15.36 -26.05 -32.83
N PRO A 114 -15.60 -25.83 -34.14
CA PRO A 114 -16.57 -26.60 -34.87
C PRO A 114 -15.97 -27.97 -35.20
N ARG A 115 -16.77 -28.99 -34.95
CA ARG A 115 -16.63 -30.38 -35.35
C ARG A 115 -16.04 -30.55 -36.77
N SER A 116 -14.79 -30.98 -36.88
CA SER A 116 -14.30 -31.81 -38.00
C SER A 116 -12.96 -32.41 -37.61
N GLY A 117 -12.75 -33.67 -37.99
CA GLY A 117 -11.64 -34.51 -37.54
C GLY A 117 -10.26 -34.08 -38.02
N ILE A 118 -9.33 -35.05 -37.97
CA ILE A 118 -7.91 -34.99 -38.32
C ILE A 118 -7.01 -34.12 -37.43
N THR A 119 -6.43 -34.78 -36.43
CA THR A 119 -5.19 -34.42 -35.75
C THR A 119 -4.09 -34.11 -36.77
N PRO A 120 -3.24 -33.11 -36.50
CA PRO A 120 -1.82 -33.38 -36.62
C PRO A 120 -1.00 -32.90 -35.42
N SER A 121 0.08 -33.65 -35.28
CA SER A 121 1.27 -33.51 -34.46
C SER A 121 1.90 -32.12 -34.37
N ARG A 122 2.77 -32.02 -33.36
CA ARG A 122 4.00 -31.22 -33.27
C ARG A 122 3.90 -29.82 -32.65
N THR A 123 4.49 -29.78 -31.45
CA THR A 123 5.50 -28.81 -31.02
C THR A 123 4.99 -27.51 -30.42
N GLY A 124 5.38 -27.30 -29.16
CA GLY A 124 5.36 -25.98 -28.55
C GLY A 124 4.82 -25.99 -27.12
N GLY A 125 5.33 -26.86 -26.26
CA GLY A 125 5.13 -26.69 -24.82
C GLY A 125 5.75 -25.35 -24.41
N CYS A 126 4.91 -24.37 -24.09
CA CYS A 126 5.36 -23.18 -23.39
C CYS A 126 5.60 -23.58 -21.94
N SER A 127 6.87 -23.88 -21.63
CA SER A 127 7.35 -23.97 -20.25
C SER A 127 7.31 -22.56 -19.64
N PRO A 128 6.62 -22.33 -18.51
CA PRO A 128 6.69 -21.05 -17.83
C PRO A 128 8.04 -20.95 -17.12
N ARG A 129 8.96 -20.18 -17.72
CA ARG A 129 10.23 -19.83 -17.07
C ARG A 129 9.95 -18.76 -16.00
N ALA A 130 10.30 -19.16 -14.79
CA ALA A 130 10.29 -18.44 -13.52
C ALA A 130 10.66 -16.94 -13.58
N THR A 131 9.89 -16.15 -12.81
CA THR A 131 10.28 -15.04 -11.93
C THR A 131 11.62 -14.34 -12.17
N THR A 132 11.58 -13.03 -12.42
CA THR A 132 12.43 -11.99 -11.79
C THR A 132 11.70 -10.65 -12.03
N GLY A 133 11.15 -9.97 -11.03
CA GLY A 133 11.82 -8.86 -10.32
C GLY A 133 11.59 -7.51 -11.02
N PRO A 134 11.30 -6.40 -10.31
CA PRO A 134 10.85 -5.15 -10.93
C PRO A 134 12.04 -4.32 -11.42
N GLY A 135 12.01 -3.87 -12.67
CA GLY A 135 12.96 -2.87 -13.16
C GLY A 135 13.26 -2.93 -14.64
N SER A 136 13.05 -1.79 -15.30
CA SER A 136 13.52 -1.41 -16.64
C SER A 136 12.84 -2.06 -17.85
N ALA A 137 11.96 -1.26 -18.46
CA ALA A 137 11.58 -1.37 -19.85
C ALA A 137 12.81 -1.35 -20.76
N THR A 138 13.03 -2.43 -21.50
CA THR A 138 13.89 -2.42 -22.69
C THR A 138 13.15 -3.18 -23.80
N PRO A 139 12.84 -2.56 -24.96
CA PRO A 139 12.17 -3.26 -26.04
C PRO A 139 13.16 -4.23 -26.71
N CYS A 140 12.81 -5.52 -26.75
CA CYS A 140 13.54 -6.53 -27.51
C CYS A 140 13.56 -6.16 -28.99
N SER A 141 14.74 -5.76 -29.47
CA SER A 141 15.06 -5.64 -30.89
C SER A 141 15.00 -7.03 -31.56
N PRO A 142 14.57 -7.15 -32.83
CA PRO A 142 14.51 -8.44 -33.51
C PRO A 142 15.91 -8.85 -33.96
N LEU A 143 16.57 -9.74 -33.20
CA LEU A 143 17.78 -10.41 -33.68
C LEU A 143 17.42 -11.45 -34.76
N ARG A 144 17.55 -11.00 -36.00
CA ARG A 144 18.32 -11.63 -37.09
C ARG A 144 18.61 -13.14 -36.91
N SER A 145 17.93 -13.93 -37.73
CA SER A 145 18.25 -15.32 -38.06
C SER A 145 19.70 -15.51 -38.54
N PRO A 146 20.31 -16.69 -38.30
CA PRO A 146 21.34 -17.23 -39.17
C PRO A 146 20.85 -18.48 -39.94
N PRO A 147 21.49 -18.80 -41.08
CA PRO A 147 20.92 -19.64 -42.13
C PRO A 147 21.10 -21.14 -41.89
N CYS A 148 20.24 -21.91 -42.57
CA CYS A 148 20.35 -23.34 -42.76
C CYS A 148 21.72 -23.76 -43.32
N SER A 149 22.24 -24.89 -42.83
CA SER A 149 23.23 -25.71 -43.53
C SER A 149 23.06 -27.20 -43.21
N THR A 150 22.85 -27.95 -44.30
CA THR A 150 23.01 -29.40 -44.53
C THR A 150 22.03 -30.37 -43.88
#